data_AF-A0A2E3CAC4-F1
#
_entry.id   AF-A0A2E3CAC4-F1
#
_cell.length_a   1.000
_cell.length_b   1.000
_cell.length_c   1.000
_cell.angle_alpha   90.00
_cell.angle_beta   90.00
_cell.angle_gamma   90.00
#
_symmetry.space_group_name_H-M   'P 1'
#
loop_
_entity.id
_entity.type
_entity.pdbx_description
1 polymer ?
#
loop_
_entity_poly.entity_id
_entity_poly.type
_entity_poly.pdbx_seq_one_letter_code
_entity_poly.pdbx_strand_id
1 'polypeptide(L)'
;MQNGPLYNWEIDHGDPSDPDSSIFISISPHSGLISKWRIILPAEYEGTIEWGIYIEKSNEIIKPRGIVETEKIIMQDGLEVIVKGGVESISKSKPAKIIVKNPPPHFIAFGFSEDENSPPKNIEGITFEDHPH
;
A
#
# COMPACT_ATOMS: atom_id res chain seq x y z
N MET A 1 10.28 -19.91 15.38
CA MET A 1 9.69 -19.26 14.20
C MET A 1 9.87 -17.76 14.40
N GLN A 2 10.56 -17.06 13.49
CA GLN A 2 10.78 -15.62 13.65
C GLN A 2 9.45 -14.90 13.37
N ASN A 3 8.81 -14.41 14.43
CA ASN A 3 7.63 -13.54 14.35
C ASN A 3 8.10 -12.10 14.09
N GLY A 4 8.69 -11.85 12.93
CA GLY A 4 9.00 -10.50 12.44
C GLY A 4 7.98 -10.05 11.41
N PRO A 5 7.86 -8.73 11.15
CA PRO A 5 7.06 -8.23 10.04
C PRO A 5 7.51 -8.88 8.74
N LEU A 6 6.55 -9.16 7.85
CA LEU A 6 6.76 -9.75 6.53
C LEU A 6 7.19 -8.68 5.52
N TYR A 7 6.78 -7.43 5.77
CA TYR A 7 7.06 -6.31 4.89
C TYR A 7 7.89 -5.23 5.61
N ASN A 8 8.83 -4.67 4.86
CA ASN A 8 9.54 -3.46 5.23
C ASN A 8 8.75 -2.25 4.75
N TRP A 9 8.27 -1.45 5.69
CA TRP A 9 7.53 -0.22 5.47
C TRP A 9 8.45 0.99 5.68
N GLU A 10 8.49 1.87 4.69
CA GLU A 10 9.22 3.14 4.77
C GLU A 10 8.23 4.27 4.50
N ILE A 11 8.07 5.17 5.47
CA ILE A 11 7.09 6.24 5.43
C ILE A 11 7.82 7.58 5.59
N ASP A 12 7.67 8.46 4.60
CA ASP A 12 8.09 9.85 4.65
C ASP A 12 6.85 10.73 4.79
N HIS A 13 6.69 11.37 5.95
CA HIS A 13 5.47 12.06 6.35
C HIS A 13 5.35 13.50 5.82
N GLY A 14 6.35 14.03 5.12
CA GLY A 14 6.36 15.44 4.74
C GLY A 14 6.22 16.38 5.96
N ASP A 15 5.75 17.61 5.75
CA ASP A 15 5.39 18.52 6.85
C ASP A 15 3.93 18.24 7.25
N PRO A 16 3.67 17.69 8.45
CA PRO A 16 2.31 17.36 8.89
C PRO A 16 1.42 18.60 9.09
N SER A 17 2.00 19.80 9.20
CA SER A 17 1.26 21.06 9.34
C SER A 17 0.89 21.68 8.00
N ASP A 18 1.45 21.19 6.90
CA ASP A 18 1.20 21.68 5.55
C ASP A 18 0.16 20.77 4.84
N PRO A 19 -1.04 21.27 4.52
CA PRO A 19 -2.07 20.50 3.82
C PRO A 19 -1.69 20.17 2.37
N ASP A 20 -0.74 20.89 1.78
CA ASP A 20 -0.22 20.60 0.44
C ASP A 20 0.91 19.57 0.48
N SER A 21 1.34 19.14 1.68
CA SER A 21 2.33 18.09 1.83
C SER A 21 1.81 16.74 1.39
N SER A 22 2.74 15.89 0.92
CA SER A 22 2.47 14.54 0.47
C SER A 22 3.20 13.54 1.36
N ILE A 23 2.54 12.42 1.63
CA ILE A 23 3.10 11.31 2.40
C ILE A 23 3.47 10.20 1.42
N PHE A 24 4.72 9.78 1.48
CA PHE A 24 5.27 8.75 0.60
C PHE A 24 5.41 7.45 1.39
N ILE A 25 4.74 6.39 0.94
CA ILE A 25 4.80 5.08 1.58
C ILE A 25 5.39 4.08 0.58
N SER A 26 6.51 3.49 0.95
CA SER A 26 7.18 2.43 0.18
C SER A 26 7.13 1.11 0.94
N ILE A 27 6.79 0.04 0.24
CA ILE A 27 6.55 -1.28 0.81
C ILE A 27 7.35 -2.30 0.02
N SER A 28 8.18 -3.08 0.71
CA SER A 28 9.03 -4.12 0.09
C SER A 28 9.11 -5.38 0.95
N PRO A 29 9.44 -6.54 0.37
CA PRO A 29 9.78 -7.71 1.18
C PRO A 29 11.08 -7.50 1.97
N HIS A 30 11.16 -8.05 3.18
CA HIS A 30 12.43 -8.17 3.92
C HIS A 30 13.47 -9.05 3.21
N SER A 31 13.05 -9.96 2.33
CA SER A 31 13.93 -10.74 1.46
C SER A 31 13.17 -11.33 0.28
N GLY A 32 13.86 -11.55 -0.85
CA GLY A 32 13.26 -12.19 -2.02
C GLY A 32 12.35 -11.25 -2.81
N LEU A 33 11.31 -11.83 -3.41
CA LEU A 33 10.35 -11.17 -4.29
C LEU A 33 8.93 -11.45 -3.84
N ILE A 34 8.04 -10.46 -3.92
CA ILE A 34 6.60 -10.65 -3.75
C ILE A 34 5.90 -10.27 -5.04
N SER A 35 5.15 -11.19 -5.63
CA SER A 35 4.23 -10.93 -6.75
C SER A 35 2.78 -10.84 -6.23
N LYS A 36 1.86 -10.38 -7.09
CA LYS A 36 0.42 -10.33 -6.78
C LYS A 36 0.12 -9.54 -5.49
N TRP A 37 0.83 -8.44 -5.30
CA TRP A 37 0.71 -7.58 -4.13
C TRP A 37 -0.52 -6.68 -4.22
N ARG A 38 -1.02 -6.26 -3.07
CA ARG A 38 -2.25 -5.48 -2.88
C ARG A 38 -2.00 -4.43 -1.80
N ILE A 39 -2.27 -3.18 -2.11
CA ILE A 39 -2.46 -2.06 -1.19
C ILE A 39 -3.96 -1.94 -0.96
N ILE A 40 -4.37 -1.85 0.30
CA ILE A 40 -5.76 -1.75 0.74
C ILE A 40 -5.91 -0.40 1.43
N LEU A 41 -6.90 0.36 0.98
CA LEU A 41 -7.20 1.71 1.46
C LEU A 41 -8.68 1.78 1.86
N PRO A 42 -9.04 2.65 2.81
CA PRO A 42 -10.43 3.02 3.02
C PRO A 42 -11.07 3.53 1.73
N ALA A 43 -12.31 3.11 1.45
CA ALA A 43 -12.98 3.45 0.20
C ALA A 43 -13.36 4.93 0.10
N GLU A 44 -13.54 5.60 1.24
CA GLU A 44 -13.83 7.03 1.33
C GLU A 44 -12.59 7.92 1.16
N TYR A 45 -11.39 7.35 1.10
CA TYR A 45 -10.17 8.12 0.97
C TYR A 45 -9.89 8.55 -0.48
N GLU A 46 -10.12 9.83 -0.77
CA GLU A 46 -9.90 10.42 -2.10
C GLU A 46 -8.49 11.03 -2.29
N GLY A 47 -7.62 10.96 -1.28
CA GLY A 47 -6.31 11.64 -1.29
C GLY A 47 -5.17 10.86 -1.96
N THR A 48 -5.45 9.79 -2.72
CA THR A 48 -4.40 9.04 -3.43
C THR A 48 -3.89 9.85 -4.63
N ILE A 49 -2.60 10.20 -4.64
CA ILE A 49 -1.97 10.98 -5.73
C ILE A 49 -1.45 10.05 -6.82
N GLU A 50 -0.57 9.12 -6.44
CA GLU A 50 0.06 8.19 -7.36
C GLU A 50 0.38 6.87 -6.66
N TRP A 51 0.37 5.78 -7.39
CA TRP A 51 0.74 4.47 -6.87
C TRP A 51 1.31 3.59 -7.98
N GLY A 52 2.20 2.68 -7.62
CA GLY A 52 2.79 1.73 -8.54
C GLY A 52 4.04 1.07 -7.97
N ILE A 53 4.98 0.77 -8.84
CA ILE A 53 6.30 0.27 -8.47
C ILE A 53 7.30 1.41 -8.63
N TYR A 54 8.07 1.66 -7.59
CA TYR A 54 9.12 2.67 -7.61
C TYR A 54 10.42 2.11 -8.19
N ILE A 55 11.03 2.89 -9.10
CA ILE A 55 12.30 2.58 -9.74
C ILE A 55 13.34 3.59 -9.26
N GLU A 56 14.15 3.20 -8.27
CA GLU A 56 15.13 4.07 -7.62
C GLU A 56 16.08 4.77 -8.61
N LYS A 57 16.48 4.07 -9.69
CA LYS A 57 17.41 4.62 -10.69
C LYS A 57 16.85 5.78 -11.50
N SER A 58 15.55 5.79 -11.78
CA SER A 58 14.89 6.87 -12.53
C SER A 58 14.09 7.82 -11.65
N ASN A 59 13.96 7.50 -10.35
CA ASN A 59 13.09 8.22 -9.42
C ASN A 59 11.63 8.32 -9.94
N GLU A 60 11.15 7.25 -10.58
CA GLU A 60 9.82 7.19 -11.17
C GLU A 60 8.95 6.13 -10.49
N ILE A 61 7.65 6.39 -10.49
CA ILE A 61 6.63 5.38 -10.17
C ILE A 61 6.02 4.92 -11.49
N ILE A 62 6.08 3.61 -11.75
CA ILE A 62 5.47 3.00 -12.93
C ILE A 62 4.31 2.11 -12.53
N LYS A 63 3.28 2.04 -13.37
CA LYS A 63 2.19 1.08 -13.14
C LYS A 63 2.72 -0.36 -13.30
N PRO A 64 2.37 -1.28 -12.38
CA PRO A 64 2.80 -2.66 -12.47
C PRO A 64 2.11 -3.36 -13.64
N ARG A 65 2.72 -4.43 -14.17
CA ARG A 65 1.97 -5.39 -15.00
C ARG A 65 0.90 -6.12 -14.18
N GLY A 66 -0.23 -6.41 -14.82
CA GLY A 66 -1.38 -7.06 -14.18
C GLY A 66 -1.99 -6.18 -13.09
N ILE A 67 -2.33 -4.93 -13.45
CA ILE A 67 -2.95 -3.96 -12.55
C ILE A 67 -4.22 -4.56 -11.96
N VAL A 68 -4.37 -4.42 -10.65
CA VAL A 68 -5.59 -4.69 -9.92
C VAL A 68 -6.03 -3.38 -9.29
N GLU A 69 -7.18 -2.87 -9.72
CA GLU A 69 -7.90 -1.81 -9.04
C GLU A 69 -9.34 -2.26 -8.89
N THR A 70 -9.84 -2.29 -7.65
CA THR A 70 -11.21 -2.70 -7.38
C THR A 70 -12.08 -1.48 -7.17
N GLU A 71 -13.36 -1.62 -7.51
CA GLU A 71 -14.39 -0.81 -6.88
C GLU A 71 -14.41 -1.05 -5.37
N LYS A 72 -15.23 -0.28 -4.67
CA LYS A 72 -15.48 -0.44 -3.24
C LYS A 72 -15.91 -1.88 -2.89
N ILE A 73 -15.21 -2.47 -1.92
CA ILE A 73 -15.45 -3.78 -1.33
C ILE A 73 -15.90 -3.57 0.11
N ILE A 74 -16.95 -4.28 0.54
CA ILE A 74 -17.42 -4.29 1.92
C ILE A 74 -16.82 -5.51 2.61
N MET A 75 -15.99 -5.29 3.61
CA MET A 75 -15.40 -6.33 4.46
C MET A 75 -16.44 -6.93 5.42
N GLN A 76 -16.12 -8.07 6.03
CA GLN A 76 -17.05 -8.78 6.92
C GLN A 76 -17.45 -7.99 8.17
N ASP A 77 -16.58 -7.09 8.62
CA ASP A 77 -16.79 -6.15 9.72
C ASP A 77 -17.56 -4.88 9.32
N GLY A 78 -17.91 -4.75 8.04
CA GLY A 78 -18.60 -3.59 7.47
C GLY A 78 -17.66 -2.49 6.99
N LEU A 79 -16.34 -2.63 7.15
CA LEU A 79 -15.38 -1.66 6.64
C LEU A 79 -15.38 -1.64 5.12
N GLU A 80 -15.39 -0.45 4.54
CA GLU A 80 -15.43 -0.26 3.10
C GLU A 80 -14.03 0.07 2.60
N VAL A 81 -13.51 -0.73 1.67
CA VAL A 81 -12.13 -0.61 1.20
C VAL A 81 -12.05 -0.65 -0.31
N ILE A 82 -11.01 -0.05 -0.86
CA ILE A 82 -10.57 -0.27 -2.24
C ILE A 82 -9.22 -0.96 -2.24
N VAL A 83 -8.95 -1.74 -3.28
CA VAL A 83 -7.70 -2.47 -3.43
C VAL A 83 -7.00 -2.00 -4.70
N LYS A 84 -5.72 -1.64 -4.56
CA LYS A 84 -4.81 -1.26 -5.66
C LYS A 84 -3.59 -2.17 -5.65
N GLY A 85 -3.13 -2.65 -6.79
CA GLY A 85 -2.05 -3.63 -6.80
C GLY A 85 -1.59 -4.09 -8.17
N GLY A 86 -0.67 -5.05 -8.16
CA GLY A 86 -0.07 -5.57 -9.38
C GLY A 86 0.30 -7.04 -9.26
N VAL A 87 0.38 -7.72 -10.39
CA VAL A 87 0.99 -9.07 -10.46
C VAL A 87 2.50 -8.97 -10.49
N GLU A 88 3.04 -7.90 -11.08
CA GLU A 88 4.48 -7.67 -11.19
C GLU A 88 5.20 -7.65 -9.84
N SER A 89 6.28 -8.44 -9.77
CA SER A 89 7.03 -8.61 -8.53
C SER A 89 7.71 -7.34 -8.05
N ILE A 90 7.64 -7.11 -6.74
CA ILE A 90 8.39 -6.12 -6.00
C ILE A 90 9.54 -6.77 -5.22
N SER A 91 10.54 -5.97 -4.89
CA SER A 91 11.73 -6.35 -4.12
C SER A 91 12.22 -5.17 -3.28
N LYS A 92 13.29 -5.35 -2.50
CA LYS A 92 13.91 -4.23 -1.76
C LYS A 92 14.31 -3.05 -2.64
N SER A 93 14.84 -3.30 -3.83
CA SER A 93 15.29 -2.25 -4.76
C SER A 93 14.20 -1.84 -5.76
N LYS A 94 13.01 -2.43 -5.65
CA LYS A 94 11.87 -2.20 -6.52
C LYS A 94 10.58 -2.29 -5.68
N PRO A 95 10.37 -1.37 -4.71
CA PRO A 95 9.25 -1.45 -3.79
C PRO A 95 7.93 -1.08 -4.49
N ALA A 96 6.81 -1.54 -3.92
CA ALA A 96 5.53 -0.89 -4.18
C ALA A 96 5.56 0.49 -3.51
N LYS A 97 5.02 1.51 -4.17
CA LYS A 97 4.97 2.87 -3.64
C LYS A 97 3.59 3.46 -3.84
N ILE A 98 3.09 4.14 -2.81
CA ILE A 98 1.89 4.96 -2.87
C ILE A 98 2.20 6.34 -2.27
N ILE A 99 1.69 7.37 -2.96
CA ILE A 99 1.76 8.76 -2.54
C ILE A 99 0.34 9.20 -2.20
N VAL A 100 0.16 9.73 -1.00
CA VAL A 100 -1.13 10.18 -0.50
C VAL A 100 -1.02 11.63 -0.01
N LYS A 101 -2.11 12.39 -0.05
CA LYS A 101 -2.17 13.75 0.48
C LYS A 101 -2.13 13.76 2.01
N ASN A 102 -1.74 14.89 2.60
CA ASN A 102 -2.06 15.22 3.98
C ASN A 102 -3.49 15.80 4.04
N PRO A 103 -4.39 15.35 4.93
CA PRO A 103 -4.23 14.26 5.90
C PRO A 103 -4.19 12.86 5.23
N PRO A 104 -3.43 11.90 5.81
CA PRO A 104 -3.40 10.52 5.35
C PRO A 104 -4.75 9.81 5.58
N PRO A 105 -4.98 8.65 4.95
CA PRO A 105 -6.10 7.78 5.33
C PRO A 105 -5.93 7.27 6.77
N HIS A 106 -7.02 6.92 7.43
CA HIS A 106 -6.99 6.43 8.82
C HIS A 106 -6.19 5.11 8.96
N PHE A 107 -6.17 4.26 7.92
CA PHE A 107 -5.21 3.14 7.80
C PHE A 107 -4.75 2.92 6.35
N ILE A 108 -3.66 2.18 6.21
CA ILE A 108 -3.26 1.53 4.95
C ILE A 108 -2.82 0.11 5.28
N ALA A 109 -3.24 -0.85 4.46
CA ALA A 109 -2.81 -2.23 4.59
C ALA A 109 -2.17 -2.77 3.32
N PHE A 110 -1.33 -3.79 3.47
CA PHE A 110 -0.63 -4.44 2.38
C PHE A 110 -0.64 -5.95 2.56
N GLY A 111 -0.80 -6.67 1.45
CA GLY A 111 -0.74 -8.12 1.43
C GLY A 111 -0.38 -8.66 0.05
N PHE A 112 -0.29 -9.98 -0.08
CA PHE A 112 -0.14 -10.64 -1.38
C PHE A 112 -1.17 -11.73 -1.58
N SER A 113 -1.55 -11.96 -2.83
CA SER A 113 -2.54 -12.97 -3.20
C SER A 113 -1.83 -14.22 -3.73
N GLU A 114 -2.38 -15.41 -3.47
CA GLU A 114 -1.83 -16.65 -4.04
C GLU A 114 -2.07 -16.72 -5.56
N ASP A 115 -3.12 -16.06 -6.03
CA ASP A 115 -3.66 -16.06 -7.39
C ASP A 115 -4.05 -14.63 -7.76
N GLU A 116 -4.32 -14.36 -9.03
CA GLU A 116 -4.67 -13.01 -9.47
C GLU A 116 -6.01 -12.52 -8.89
N ASN A 117 -6.94 -13.46 -8.69
CA ASN A 117 -8.32 -13.19 -8.25
C ASN A 117 -8.60 -13.58 -6.80
N SER A 118 -7.61 -14.09 -6.06
CA SER A 118 -7.81 -14.43 -4.65
C SER A 118 -7.68 -13.20 -3.75
N PRO A 119 -8.38 -13.17 -2.60
CA PRO A 119 -8.16 -12.13 -1.60
C PRO A 119 -6.69 -12.12 -1.13
N PRO A 120 -6.14 -10.95 -0.78
CA PRO A 120 -4.80 -10.88 -0.21
C PRO A 120 -4.73 -11.65 1.10
N LYS A 121 -3.62 -12.36 1.28
CA LYS A 121 -3.22 -13.04 2.52
C LYS A 121 -2.07 -12.30 3.16
N ASN A 122 -1.76 -12.69 4.40
CA ASN A 122 -0.65 -12.15 5.19
C ASN A 122 -0.69 -10.62 5.28
N ILE A 123 -1.89 -10.08 5.51
CA ILE A 123 -2.12 -8.65 5.52
C ILE A 123 -1.46 -8.04 6.74
N GLU A 124 -0.67 -6.99 6.53
CA GLU A 124 -0.17 -6.10 7.58
C GLU A 124 -0.71 -4.68 7.32
N GLY A 125 -1.03 -3.96 8.39
CA GLY A 125 -1.57 -2.61 8.29
C GLY A 125 -0.86 -1.64 9.22
N ILE A 126 -0.81 -0.39 8.80
CA ILE A 126 -0.39 0.76 9.59
C ILE A 126 -1.60 1.69 9.77
N THR A 127 -1.69 2.32 10.93
CA THR A 127 -2.70 3.33 11.24
C THR A 127 -2.02 4.69 11.33
N PHE A 128 -2.66 5.72 10.79
CA PHE A 128 -2.16 7.11 10.85
C PHE A 128 -2.86 7.94 11.94
N GLU A 129 -3.95 7.42 12.50
CA GLU A 129 -4.63 8.01 13.65
C GLU A 129 -4.30 7.28 14.95
N ASP A 130 -4.30 8.03 16.04
CA ASP A 130 -4.47 7.52 17.40
C ASP A 130 -5.98 7.37 17.63
N HIS A 131 -6.61 6.38 16.98
CA HIS A 131 -8.07 6.21 17.01
C HIS A 131 -8.56 6.03 18.46
N PRO A 132 -9.37 6.94 19.03
CA PRO A 132 -10.20 6.61 20.18
C PRO A 132 -11.48 5.95 19.64
N HIS A 133 -11.70 4.70 20.02
CA HIS A 133 -12.98 4.00 19.81
C HIS A 133 -14.17 4.76 20.38
#